data_AF-A0A9P0LKS9-F1
#
_entry.id   AF-A0A9P0LKS9-F1
#
_cell.length_a   1.000
_cell.length_b   1.000
_cell.length_c   1.000
_cell.angle_alpha   90.00
_cell.angle_beta   90.00
_cell.angle_gamma   90.00
#
_symmetry.space_group_name_H-M   'P 1'
#
loop_
_entity.id
_entity.type
_entity.pdbx_description
1 polymer ?
#
loop_
_entity_poly.entity_id
_entity_poly.type
_entity_poly.pdbx_seq_one_letter_code
_entity_poly.pdbx_strand_id
1 'polypeptide(L)'
;MRPNRLERHLKQQHPTLVLKTKEFFSSKAESLKRMRLDKSGSYHMGVSQHLKASFEIAFMIAKQKKPHAIGEELIKPFVLKAT
;
A
#
# COMPACT_ATOMS: atom_id res chain seq x y z
N MET A 1 -3.81 12.63 13.98
CA MET A 1 -4.20 12.07 15.30
C MET A 1 -4.56 13.21 16.24
N ARG A 2 -5.51 13.03 17.16
CA ARG A 2 -5.73 13.98 18.25
C ARG A 2 -4.54 13.95 19.22
N PRO A 3 -4.13 15.06 19.87
CA PRO A 3 -2.94 15.14 20.72
C PRO A 3 -2.88 14.04 21.79
N ASN A 4 -3.96 13.85 22.55
CA ASN A 4 -4.02 12.84 23.62
C ASN A 4 -3.82 11.40 23.09
N ARG A 5 -4.28 11.12 21.86
CA ARG A 5 -4.09 9.79 21.24
C ARG A 5 -2.64 9.61 20.81
N LEU A 6 -1.99 10.67 20.30
CA LEU A 6 -0.59 10.65 19.91
C LEU A 6 0.32 10.44 21.12
N GLU A 7 0.10 11.17 22.21
CA GLU A 7 0.90 11.04 23.43
C GLU A 7 0.84 9.62 24.00
N ARG A 8 -0.37 9.05 24.13
CA ARG A 8 -0.55 7.66 24.58
C ARG A 8 0.14 6.67 23.64
N HIS A 9 -0.01 6.85 22.33
CA HIS A 9 0.62 5.98 21.34
C HIS A 9 2.14 6.01 21.46
N LEU A 10 2.74 7.20 21.59
CA LEU A 10 4.18 7.32 21.80
C LEU A 10 4.61 6.63 23.10
N LYS A 11 3.91 6.82 24.22
CA LYS A 11 4.26 6.17 25.49
C LYS A 11 4.17 4.64 25.43
N GLN A 12 3.17 4.10 24.73
CA GLN A 12 2.92 2.65 24.70
C GLN A 12 3.74 1.92 23.63
N GLN A 13 3.89 2.53 22.45
CA GLN A 13 4.46 1.86 21.27
C GLN A 13 5.88 2.34 20.97
N HIS A 14 6.21 3.58 21.34
CA HIS A 14 7.50 4.20 21.04
C HIS A 14 8.08 4.98 22.24
N PRO A 15 8.36 4.32 23.39
CA PRO A 15 8.78 5.02 24.61
C PRO A 15 10.02 5.91 24.39
N THR A 16 10.92 5.48 23.51
CA THR A 16 12.15 6.18 23.13
C THR A 16 11.92 7.48 22.35
N LEU A 17 10.72 7.67 21.80
CA LEU A 17 10.35 8.83 20.97
C LEU A 17 9.54 9.89 21.74
N VAL A 18 9.10 9.59 22.97
CA VAL A 18 8.25 10.49 23.78
C VAL A 18 8.93 11.84 24.07
N LEU A 19 10.24 11.82 24.30
CA LEU A 19 11.04 13.01 24.65
C LEU A 19 11.69 13.69 23.42
N LYS A 20 11.43 13.19 22.21
CA LYS A 20 12.05 13.76 21.01
C LYS A 20 11.34 15.06 20.62
N THR A 21 12.13 16.02 20.16
CA THR A 21 11.61 17.34 19.79
C THR A 21 10.88 17.28 18.46
N LYS A 22 10.11 18.32 18.15
CA LYS A 22 9.38 18.44 16.89
C LYS A 22 10.32 18.41 15.68
N GLU A 23 11.51 19.00 15.82
CA GLU A 23 12.55 19.08 14.78
C GLU A 23 13.06 17.69 14.40
N PHE A 24 13.20 16.78 15.37
CA PHE A 24 13.55 15.39 15.11
C PHE A 24 12.53 14.72 14.17
N PHE A 25 11.22 14.89 14.45
CA PHE A 25 10.18 14.30 13.61
C PHE A 25 10.11 14.95 12.23
N SER A 26 10.28 16.28 12.13
CA SER A 26 10.37 16.97 10.84
C SER A 26 11.56 16.47 10.01
N SER A 27 12.75 16.40 10.60
CA SER A 27 13.96 15.91 9.92
C SER A 27 13.81 14.45 9.49
N LYS A 28 13.25 13.60 10.37
CA LYS A 28 12.96 12.20 10.06
C LYS A 28 11.97 12.05 8.92
N ALA A 29 10.91 12.86 8.89
CA ALA A 29 9.92 12.86 7.81
C ALA A 29 10.57 13.23 6.47
N GLU A 30 11.40 14.27 6.44
CA GLU A 30 12.12 14.67 5.23
C GLU A 30 13.13 13.61 4.77
N SER A 31 13.83 12.97 5.72
CA SER A 31 14.71 11.84 5.39
C SER A 31 13.94 10.69 4.77
N LEU A 32 12.78 10.33 5.34
CA LEU A 32 11.95 9.25 4.81
C LEU A 32 11.42 9.57 3.41
N LYS A 33 10.99 10.82 3.17
CA LYS A 33 10.57 11.27 1.83
C LYS A 33 11.70 11.12 0.80
N ARG A 34 12.94 11.50 1.16
CA ARG A 34 14.11 11.33 0.29
C ARG A 34 14.48 9.87 0.04
N MET A 35 14.24 9.00 1.02
CA MET A 35 14.50 7.56 0.92
C MET A 35 13.44 6.79 0.12
N ARG A 36 12.30 7.41 -0.22
CA ARG A 36 11.31 6.76 -1.08
C ARG A 36 11.94 6.51 -2.45
N LEU A 37 11.94 5.24 -2.86
CA LEU A 37 12.33 4.83 -4.21
C LEU A 37 11.41 5.47 -5.27
N ASP A 38 10.15 5.76 -4.90
CA ASP A 38 9.19 6.48 -5.72
C ASP A 38 9.13 7.98 -5.39
N LYS A 39 10.04 8.79 -5.96
CA LYS A 39 10.00 10.25 -5.78
C LYS A 39 8.64 10.88 -6.15
N SER A 40 7.82 10.20 -6.96
CA SER A 40 6.50 10.68 -7.41
C SER A 40 5.30 10.09 -6.65
N GLY A 41 5.48 9.17 -5.70
CA GLY A 41 4.35 8.45 -5.09
C GLY A 41 3.70 7.41 -6.02
N SER A 42 4.36 7.04 -7.12
CA SER A 42 3.85 6.11 -8.14
C SER A 42 3.54 4.72 -7.62
N TYR A 43 4.14 4.28 -6.51
CA TYR A 43 3.80 3.00 -5.90
C TYR A 43 2.32 2.96 -5.50
N HIS A 44 1.75 4.08 -5.06
CA HIS A 44 0.32 4.20 -4.78
C HIS A 44 -0.54 4.32 -6.04
N MET A 45 0.00 4.87 -7.14
CA MET A 45 -0.71 4.95 -8.43
C MET A 45 -0.91 3.56 -9.06
N GLY A 46 0.04 2.64 -8.83
CA GLY A 46 -0.12 1.24 -9.23
C GLY A 46 -1.28 0.56 -8.50
N VAL A 47 -1.43 0.78 -7.20
CA VAL A 47 -2.41 0.06 -6.36
C VAL A 47 -3.84 0.15 -6.91
N SER A 48 -4.28 1.30 -7.43
CA SER A 48 -5.63 1.44 -7.97
C SER A 48 -5.84 0.65 -9.27
N GLN A 49 -4.85 0.65 -10.16
CA GLN A 49 -4.89 -0.10 -11.42
C GLN A 49 -4.81 -1.61 -11.17
N HIS A 50 -3.96 -2.03 -10.23
CA HIS A 50 -3.81 -3.42 -9.83
C HIS A 50 -5.07 -3.93 -9.12
N LEU A 51 -5.69 -3.08 -8.27
CA LEU A 51 -6.96 -3.41 -7.62
C LEU A 51 -8.08 -3.60 -8.66
N LYS A 52 -8.19 -2.70 -9.64
CA LYS A 52 -9.15 -2.83 -10.73
C LYS A 52 -8.93 -4.11 -11.54
N ALA A 53 -7.69 -4.40 -11.93
CA ALA A 53 -7.34 -5.63 -12.63
C ALA A 53 -7.68 -6.89 -11.81
N SER A 54 -7.40 -6.88 -10.51
CA SER A 54 -7.73 -8.00 -9.61
C SER A 54 -9.24 -8.25 -9.50
N PHE A 55 -10.04 -7.18 -9.47
CA PHE A 55 -11.49 -7.26 -9.45
C PHE A 55 -12.03 -7.81 -10.77
N GLU A 56 -11.52 -7.34 -11.91
CA GLU A 56 -11.94 -7.81 -13.23
C GLU A 56 -11.64 -9.30 -13.42
N ILE A 57 -10.47 -9.77 -12.96
CA ILE A 57 -10.11 -11.20 -12.98
C ILE A 57 -11.09 -12.01 -12.11
N ALA A 58 -11.34 -11.57 -10.88
CA ALA A 58 -12.26 -12.25 -9.97
C ALA A 58 -13.70 -12.31 -10.53
N PHE A 59 -14.17 -11.23 -11.15
CA PHE A 59 -15.49 -11.16 -11.79
C PHE A 59 -15.60 -12.14 -12.97
N MET A 60 -14.56 -12.22 -13.80
CA MET A 60 -14.52 -13.16 -14.92
C MET A 60 -14.55 -14.61 -14.45
N ILE A 61 -13.79 -14.94 -13.41
CA ILE A 61 -13.80 -16.27 -12.78
C ILE A 61 -15.21 -16.62 -12.26
N ALA A 62 -15.84 -15.69 -11.53
CA ALA A 62 -17.19 -15.89 -10.99
C ALA A 62 -18.24 -16.08 -12.10
N LYS A 63 -18.15 -15.32 -13.20
CA LYS A 63 -19.08 -15.42 -14.33
C LYS A 63 -18.97 -16.74 -15.07
N GLN A 64 -17.78 -17.34 -15.15
CA GLN A 64 -17.56 -18.58 -15.89
C GLN A 64 -18.10 -19.84 -15.19
N LYS A 65 -18.44 -19.79 -13.89
CA LYS A 65 -19.01 -20.91 -13.10
C LYS A 65 -18.26 -22.25 -13.22
N LYS A 66 -17.00 -22.23 -13.65
CA LYS A 66 -16.13 -23.41 -13.78
C LYS A 66 -15.22 -23.53 -12.55
N PRO A 67 -14.77 -24.75 -12.20
CA PRO A 67 -13.84 -24.95 -11.09
C PRO A 67 -12.58 -24.11 -11.26
N HIS A 68 -11.99 -23.74 -10.14
CA HIS A 68 -10.82 -22.89 -9.89
C HIS A 68 -9.54 -23.22 -10.71
N ALA A 69 -9.53 -24.31 -11.48
CA ALA A 69 -8.44 -24.72 -12.36
C ALA A 69 -8.22 -23.80 -13.60
N ILE A 70 -9.19 -22.96 -13.99
CA ILE A 70 -9.06 -22.02 -15.13
C ILE A 70 -8.30 -20.73 -14.77
N GLY A 71 -7.96 -20.53 -13.49
CA GLY A 71 -7.24 -19.34 -13.03
C GLY A 71 -5.95 -19.07 -13.80
N GLU A 72 -5.14 -20.09 -14.08
CA GLU A 72 -3.88 -19.95 -14.82
C GLU A 72 -4.07 -19.58 -16.31
N GLU A 73 -5.13 -20.10 -16.95
CA GLU A 73 -5.49 -19.78 -18.34
C GLU A 73 -5.98 -18.34 -18.49
N LEU A 74 -6.66 -17.80 -17.48
CA LEU A 74 -7.18 -16.43 -17.48
C LEU A 74 -6.16 -15.37 -17.05
N ILE A 75 -5.24 -15.71 -16.13
CA ILE A 75 -4.23 -14.77 -15.64
C ILE A 75 -3.21 -14.46 -16.74
N LYS A 76 -2.76 -15.44 -17.52
CA LYS A 76 -1.78 -15.27 -18.60
C LYS A 76 -2.12 -14.12 -19.58
N PRO A 77 -3.30 -14.08 -20.22
CA PRO A 77 -3.64 -13.00 -21.16
C PRO A 77 -3.89 -11.66 -20.46
N PHE A 78 -4.21 -11.64 -19.17
CA PHE A 78 -4.45 -10.40 -18.42
C PHE A 78 -3.14 -9.71 -18.00
N VAL A 79 -2.16 -10.50 -17.56
CA VAL A 79 -0.81 -10.00 -17.23
C VAL A 79 -0.14 -9.42 -18.48
N LEU A 80 -0.32 -10.04 -19.65
CA LEU A 80 0.21 -9.52 -20.93
C LEU A 80 -0.48 -8.24 -21.42
N LYS A 81 -1.70 -7.93 -20.97
CA LYS A 81 -2.43 -6.70 -21.31
C LYS A 81 -2.13 -5.53 -20.36
N ALA A 82 -1.58 -5.82 -19.18
CA ALA A 82 -1.32 -4.82 -18.14
C ALA A 82 0.11 -4.25 -18.18
N THR A 83 0.99 -4.80 -19.02
CA THR A 83 2.30 -4.25 -19.43
C THR A 83 2.17 -3.36 -20.65
#